data_AF-A0A1Y0GXR8-F1
#
_entry.id   AF-A0A1Y0GXR8-F1
#
_cell.length_a   1.000
_cell.length_b   1.000
_cell.length_c   1.000
_cell.angle_alpha   90.00
_cell.angle_beta   90.00
_cell.angle_gamma   90.00
#
_symmetry.space_group_name_H-M   'P 1'
#
loop_
_entity.id
_entity.type
_entity.pdbx_description
1 polymer ?
#
loop_
_entity_poly.entity_id
_entity_poly.type
_entity_poly.pdbx_seq_one_letter_code
_entity_poly.pdbx_strand_id
1 'polypeptide(L)'
;MVRVVRRNMDIETKLPQALIEERAKLSAVGHEVWVKARKENDFKAFEPILAQTVDISQRIAEYLGYEDHPYDAVTDQFEQGASRKFWDGMFDSIRQPLTDLVAEIKASPNQPDDAFLTGNWDEGAQRAFSMKLLDGIGFRLDRGRLDTAPHPFCTNFAIGDVRLTTRFLDYLPSAVFGSLHEAGHGMYEQGSPDEWDRTPLAGGVSLGWHESQSRTWENIVGRSKAFWRHFYGDLQAAFPALASVDLDTFYRAVNRSQPTLIRVEADEVTYNLHIMVRYELEKGMLDGSIKVSEVPDAWNARYEEYLGITPPNDANGCLQDVHWSGGLLGYFPTYSMGNILSYQLWELLEADLGDTEALMEAGNFAPILEWLQVKVYRQGSKYPPQELLQRVCGGGLDAEPYLRRIRAKYSEIYELG
;
A
#
# COMPACT_ATOMS: atom_id res chain seq x y z
N MET A 1 -1.53 12.88 -23.88
CA MET A 1 -2.78 13.55 -23.43
C MET A 1 -4.01 12.98 -24.13
N VAL A 2 -4.19 13.18 -25.45
CA VAL A 2 -5.41 12.71 -26.17
C VAL A 2 -5.73 11.24 -25.94
N ARG A 3 -4.73 10.35 -25.92
CA ARG A 3 -4.89 8.93 -25.57
C ARG A 3 -5.53 8.72 -24.19
N VAL A 4 -5.06 9.43 -23.17
CA VAL A 4 -5.54 9.31 -21.79
C VAL A 4 -6.97 9.86 -21.69
N VAL A 5 -7.23 11.04 -22.26
CA VAL A 5 -8.58 11.61 -22.34
C VAL A 5 -9.55 10.66 -23.02
N ARG A 6 -9.14 10.07 -24.16
CA ARG A 6 -9.98 9.13 -24.90
C ARG A 6 -10.30 7.89 -24.07
N ARG A 7 -9.30 7.28 -23.43
CA ARG A 7 -9.54 6.13 -22.54
C ARG A 7 -10.52 6.47 -21.41
N ASN A 8 -10.30 7.59 -20.71
CA ASN A 8 -11.18 7.99 -19.61
C ASN A 8 -12.61 8.22 -20.11
N MET A 9 -12.76 8.90 -21.25
CA MET A 9 -14.05 9.10 -21.89
C MET A 9 -14.70 7.77 -22.33
N ASP A 10 -13.94 6.86 -22.90
CA ASP A 10 -14.44 5.55 -23.35
C ASP A 10 -14.94 4.72 -22.15
N ILE A 11 -14.22 4.70 -21.02
CA ILE A 11 -14.65 4.02 -19.78
C ILE A 11 -15.94 4.65 -19.25
N GLU A 12 -15.96 5.97 -19.07
CA GLU A 12 -17.10 6.68 -18.49
C GLU A 12 -18.36 6.62 -19.38
N THR A 13 -18.21 6.57 -20.70
CA THR A 13 -19.35 6.56 -21.66
C THR A 13 -19.84 5.17 -22.02
N LYS A 14 -19.06 4.11 -21.79
CA LYS A 14 -19.51 2.72 -21.94
C LYS A 14 -20.52 2.30 -20.88
N LEU A 15 -20.48 2.92 -19.70
CA LEU A 15 -21.35 2.57 -18.58
C LEU A 15 -22.69 3.33 -18.69
N PRO A 16 -23.85 2.63 -18.65
CA PRO A 16 -25.13 3.32 -18.63
C PRO A 16 -25.30 4.18 -17.37
N GLN A 17 -25.89 5.35 -17.52
CA GLN A 17 -26.16 6.26 -16.40
C GLN A 17 -26.89 5.56 -15.24
N ALA A 18 -27.87 4.70 -15.52
CA ALA A 18 -28.61 3.97 -14.49
C ALA A 18 -27.70 3.06 -13.64
N LEU A 19 -26.71 2.42 -14.25
CA LEU A 19 -25.74 1.57 -13.53
C LEU A 19 -24.79 2.41 -12.67
N ILE A 20 -24.38 3.58 -13.15
CA ILE A 20 -23.56 4.52 -12.38
C ILE A 20 -24.33 5.03 -11.15
N GLU A 21 -25.59 5.40 -11.32
CA GLU A 21 -26.46 5.83 -10.22
C GLU A 21 -26.71 4.71 -9.20
N GLU A 22 -26.92 3.48 -9.68
CA GLU A 22 -27.09 2.29 -8.85
C GLU A 22 -25.83 2.03 -8.01
N ARG A 23 -24.65 2.03 -8.64
CA ARG A 23 -23.35 1.89 -7.96
C ARG A 23 -23.14 2.96 -6.90
N ALA A 24 -23.41 4.23 -7.23
CA ALA A 24 -23.22 5.35 -6.31
C ALA A 24 -24.14 5.25 -5.08
N LYS A 25 -25.42 4.89 -5.29
CA LYS A 25 -26.38 4.67 -4.19
C LYS A 25 -25.96 3.49 -3.31
N LEU A 26 -25.55 2.37 -3.93
CA LEU A 26 -25.13 1.20 -3.19
C LEU A 26 -23.86 1.46 -2.38
N SER A 27 -22.88 2.18 -2.93
CA SER A 27 -21.64 2.52 -2.21
C SER A 27 -21.93 3.34 -0.94
N ALA A 28 -22.82 4.34 -1.02
CA ALA A 28 -23.20 5.15 0.13
C ALA A 28 -23.97 4.34 1.20
N VAL A 29 -24.97 3.57 0.79
CA VAL A 29 -25.77 2.73 1.72
C VAL A 29 -24.92 1.60 2.29
N GLY A 30 -24.11 0.97 1.45
CA GLY A 30 -23.25 -0.16 1.78
C GLY A 30 -22.21 0.18 2.83
N HIS A 31 -21.63 1.39 2.77
CA HIS A 31 -20.74 1.88 3.81
C HIS A 31 -21.41 1.91 5.19
N GLU A 32 -22.59 2.51 5.32
CA GLU A 32 -23.31 2.59 6.59
C GLU A 32 -23.71 1.21 7.12
N VAL A 33 -24.17 0.32 6.24
CA VAL A 33 -24.48 -1.07 6.60
C VAL A 33 -23.22 -1.79 7.07
N TRP A 34 -22.08 -1.63 6.40
CA TRP A 34 -20.81 -2.22 6.78
C TRP A 34 -20.31 -1.70 8.13
N VAL A 35 -20.39 -0.39 8.39
CA VAL A 35 -20.01 0.20 9.69
C VAL A 35 -20.79 -0.48 10.82
N LYS A 36 -22.10 -0.64 10.64
CA LYS A 36 -22.96 -1.32 11.62
C LYS A 36 -22.64 -2.81 11.72
N ALA A 37 -22.57 -3.52 10.59
CA ALA A 37 -22.30 -4.96 10.53
C ALA A 37 -20.96 -5.32 11.17
N ARG A 38 -19.89 -4.56 10.88
CA ARG A 38 -18.58 -4.76 11.50
C ARG A 38 -18.63 -4.54 13.01
N LYS A 39 -19.31 -3.49 13.47
CA LYS A 39 -19.47 -3.19 14.90
C LYS A 39 -20.24 -4.29 15.63
N GLU A 40 -21.25 -4.87 14.98
CA GLU A 40 -22.14 -5.89 15.55
C GLU A 40 -21.67 -7.33 15.27
N ASN A 41 -20.57 -7.50 14.52
CA ASN A 41 -20.10 -8.79 14.02
C ASN A 41 -21.19 -9.58 13.28
N ASP A 42 -21.89 -8.91 12.36
CA ASP A 42 -23.04 -9.45 11.64
C ASP A 42 -22.81 -9.42 10.13
N PHE A 43 -22.06 -10.42 9.62
CA PHE A 43 -21.89 -10.56 8.17
C PHE A 43 -23.22 -10.80 7.44
N LYS A 44 -24.21 -11.43 8.08
CA LYS A 44 -25.51 -11.70 7.44
C LYS A 44 -26.28 -10.42 7.09
N ALA A 45 -26.12 -9.36 7.89
CA ALA A 45 -26.64 -8.04 7.53
C ALA A 45 -25.92 -7.39 6.34
N PHE A 46 -24.63 -7.69 6.14
CA PHE A 46 -23.83 -7.15 5.03
C PHE A 46 -23.90 -7.99 3.74
N GLU A 47 -24.19 -9.29 3.85
CA GLU A 47 -24.25 -10.24 2.73
C GLU A 47 -25.08 -9.72 1.52
N PRO A 48 -26.27 -9.11 1.69
CA PRO A 48 -27.04 -8.59 0.55
C PRO A 48 -26.35 -7.43 -0.17
N ILE A 49 -25.64 -6.57 0.58
CA ILE A 49 -24.89 -5.44 0.01
C ILE A 49 -23.71 -5.96 -0.81
N LEU A 50 -22.98 -6.95 -0.28
CA LEU A 50 -21.87 -7.56 -0.99
C LEU A 50 -22.34 -8.30 -2.25
N ALA A 51 -23.47 -9.00 -2.19
CA ALA A 51 -24.08 -9.65 -3.36
C ALA A 51 -24.44 -8.65 -4.47
N GLN A 52 -25.07 -7.52 -4.11
CA GLN A 52 -25.37 -6.45 -5.07
C GLN A 52 -24.09 -5.79 -5.61
N THR A 53 -23.06 -5.67 -4.79
CA THR A 53 -21.76 -5.11 -5.21
C THR A 53 -21.11 -5.99 -6.27
N VAL A 54 -21.11 -7.31 -6.07
CA VAL A 54 -20.59 -8.29 -7.02
C VAL A 54 -21.40 -8.25 -8.33
N ASP A 55 -22.74 -8.25 -8.27
CA ASP A 55 -23.61 -8.13 -9.46
C ASP A 55 -23.29 -6.86 -10.28
N ILE A 56 -23.22 -5.70 -9.63
CA ILE A 56 -22.88 -4.43 -10.29
C ILE A 56 -21.51 -4.52 -10.94
N SER A 57 -20.54 -5.15 -10.28
CA SER A 57 -19.17 -5.26 -10.78
C SER A 57 -19.06 -6.22 -11.96
N GLN A 58 -19.83 -7.32 -11.96
CA GLN A 58 -19.99 -8.20 -13.12
C GLN A 58 -20.62 -7.45 -14.30
N ARG A 59 -21.70 -6.69 -14.07
CA ARG A 59 -22.33 -5.86 -15.11
C ARG A 59 -21.38 -4.82 -15.68
N ILE A 60 -20.59 -4.16 -14.82
CA ILE A 60 -19.53 -3.23 -15.26
C ILE A 60 -18.52 -3.96 -16.14
N ALA A 61 -18.07 -5.15 -15.74
CA ALA A 61 -17.15 -5.95 -16.52
C ALA A 61 -17.71 -6.27 -17.92
N GLU A 62 -18.99 -6.64 -18.03
CA GLU A 62 -19.66 -6.87 -19.32
C GLU A 62 -19.72 -5.61 -20.20
N TYR A 63 -20.00 -4.43 -19.63
CA TYR A 63 -20.01 -3.17 -20.40
C TYR A 63 -18.62 -2.73 -20.86
N LEU A 64 -17.61 -2.89 -20.01
CA LEU A 64 -16.24 -2.52 -20.34
C LEU A 64 -15.61 -3.49 -21.34
N GLY A 65 -15.96 -4.78 -21.22
CA GLY A 65 -15.45 -5.91 -21.98
C GLY A 65 -14.17 -6.48 -21.36
N TYR A 66 -14.03 -7.80 -21.44
CA TYR A 66 -12.84 -8.56 -21.02
C TYR A 66 -12.62 -9.76 -21.95
N GLU A 67 -11.42 -10.34 -21.94
CA GLU A 67 -11.06 -11.47 -22.81
C GLU A 67 -11.21 -12.84 -22.10
N ASP A 68 -10.63 -12.99 -20.91
CA ASP A 68 -10.54 -14.29 -20.21
C ASP A 68 -11.44 -14.31 -18.96
N HIS A 69 -11.39 -13.27 -18.14
CA HIS A 69 -12.04 -13.26 -16.84
C HIS A 69 -12.64 -11.88 -16.49
N PRO A 70 -13.84 -11.80 -15.87
CA PRO A 70 -14.48 -10.51 -15.53
C PRO A 70 -13.63 -9.61 -14.64
N TYR A 71 -12.74 -10.21 -13.83
CA TYR A 71 -11.74 -9.50 -13.03
C TYR A 71 -10.84 -8.57 -13.87
N ASP A 72 -10.55 -8.91 -15.12
CA ASP A 72 -9.69 -8.12 -16.02
C ASP A 72 -10.26 -6.70 -16.22
N ALA A 73 -11.57 -6.60 -16.49
CA ALA A 73 -12.24 -5.32 -16.67
C ALA A 73 -12.35 -4.51 -15.37
N VAL A 74 -12.49 -5.20 -14.23
CA VAL A 74 -12.62 -4.55 -12.93
C VAL A 74 -11.27 -3.97 -12.49
N THR A 75 -10.18 -4.73 -12.60
CA THR A 75 -8.85 -4.29 -12.18
C THR A 75 -8.22 -3.27 -13.12
N ASP A 76 -8.53 -3.30 -14.43
CA ASP A 76 -8.06 -2.32 -15.43
C ASP A 76 -8.43 -0.86 -15.09
N GLN A 77 -9.48 -0.66 -14.27
CA GLN A 77 -9.88 0.67 -13.78
C GLN A 77 -8.89 1.26 -12.76
N PHE A 78 -8.13 0.42 -12.06
CA PHE A 78 -7.18 0.82 -11.00
C PHE A 78 -5.72 0.72 -11.47
N GLU A 79 -5.45 -0.29 -12.31
CA GLU A 79 -4.14 -0.56 -12.89
C GLU A 79 -4.33 -0.82 -14.39
N GLN A 80 -4.25 0.23 -15.21
CA GLN A 80 -4.49 0.13 -16.66
C GLN A 80 -3.64 -0.97 -17.30
N GLY A 81 -4.32 -1.90 -17.97
CA GLY A 81 -3.74 -3.04 -18.70
C GLY A 81 -3.50 -4.28 -17.84
N ALA A 82 -3.75 -4.23 -16.54
CA ALA A 82 -3.65 -5.40 -15.68
C ALA A 82 -4.78 -6.40 -15.96
N SER A 83 -4.51 -7.68 -15.68
CA SER A 83 -5.43 -8.80 -15.86
C SER A 83 -5.25 -9.79 -14.72
N ARG A 84 -6.22 -10.69 -14.54
CA ARG A 84 -6.10 -11.85 -13.65
C ARG A 84 -4.80 -12.60 -13.88
N LYS A 85 -4.43 -12.85 -15.14
CA LYS A 85 -3.18 -13.56 -15.48
C LYS A 85 -1.93 -12.83 -14.99
N PHE A 86 -1.92 -11.50 -15.10
CA PHE A 86 -0.82 -10.68 -14.57
C PHE A 86 -0.73 -10.81 -13.03
N TRP A 87 -1.87 -10.70 -12.34
CA TRP A 87 -1.94 -10.81 -10.89
C TRP A 87 -1.62 -12.22 -10.37
N ASP A 88 -2.11 -13.26 -11.03
CA ASP A 88 -1.78 -14.65 -10.71
C ASP A 88 -0.26 -14.88 -10.80
N GLY A 89 0.38 -14.43 -11.90
CA GLY A 89 1.83 -14.53 -12.04
C GLY A 89 2.59 -13.78 -10.93
N MET A 90 2.12 -12.60 -10.53
CA MET A 90 2.69 -11.84 -9.42
C MET A 90 2.55 -12.60 -8.09
N PHE A 91 1.34 -13.03 -7.72
CA PHE A 91 1.10 -13.68 -6.43
C PHE A 91 1.74 -15.08 -6.35
N ASP A 92 1.70 -15.85 -7.43
CA ASP A 92 2.35 -17.17 -7.47
C ASP A 92 3.86 -17.07 -7.27
N SER A 93 4.49 -15.98 -7.72
CA SER A 93 5.94 -15.76 -7.50
C SER A 93 6.32 -15.47 -6.04
N ILE A 94 5.42 -14.88 -5.25
CA ILE A 94 5.71 -14.46 -3.86
C ILE A 94 5.08 -15.36 -2.80
N ARG A 95 4.05 -16.16 -3.12
CA ARG A 95 3.27 -16.92 -2.14
C ARG A 95 4.16 -17.83 -1.28
N GLN A 96 4.81 -18.81 -1.90
CA GLN A 96 5.61 -19.79 -1.16
C GLN A 96 6.81 -19.16 -0.44
N PRO A 97 7.64 -18.29 -1.09
CA PRO A 97 8.75 -17.63 -0.41
C PRO A 97 8.34 -16.85 0.84
N LEU A 98 7.19 -16.15 0.80
CA LEU A 98 6.71 -15.37 1.94
C LEU A 98 6.13 -16.26 3.04
N THR A 99 5.35 -17.30 2.70
CA THR A 99 4.83 -18.22 3.73
C THR A 99 5.96 -18.98 4.44
N ASP A 100 7.02 -19.34 3.72
CA ASP A 100 8.21 -19.97 4.30
C ASP A 100 8.93 -19.01 5.25
N LEU A 101 9.15 -17.76 4.82
CA LEU A 101 9.78 -16.74 5.66
C LEU A 101 8.96 -16.44 6.92
N VAL A 102 7.63 -16.37 6.82
CA VAL A 102 6.74 -16.21 7.99
C VAL A 102 6.91 -17.38 8.97
N ALA A 103 6.96 -18.62 8.47
CA ALA A 103 7.15 -19.79 9.30
C ALA A 103 8.51 -19.79 10.02
N GLU A 104 9.58 -19.39 9.33
CA GLU A 104 10.93 -19.26 9.89
C GLU A 104 11.01 -18.16 10.95
N ILE A 105 10.46 -16.97 10.67
CA ILE A 105 10.39 -15.86 11.63
C ILE A 105 9.65 -16.29 12.90
N LYS A 106 8.51 -16.97 12.75
CA LYS A 106 7.72 -17.48 13.87
C LYS A 106 8.48 -18.52 14.70
N ALA A 107 9.33 -19.32 14.07
CA ALA A 107 10.13 -20.35 14.73
C ALA A 107 11.42 -19.80 15.37
N SER A 108 11.87 -18.60 14.99
CA SER A 108 13.09 -18.01 15.52
C SER A 108 12.97 -17.70 17.02
N PRO A 109 13.97 -18.06 17.85
CA PRO A 109 14.03 -17.63 19.25
C PRO A 109 14.35 -16.14 19.41
N ASN A 110 14.84 -15.49 18.35
CA ASN A 110 15.36 -14.12 18.37
C ASN A 110 14.27 -13.11 17.98
N GLN A 111 13.22 -13.03 18.80
CA GLN A 111 12.12 -12.10 18.59
C GLN A 111 12.48 -10.68 19.06
N PRO A 112 12.32 -9.64 18.21
CA PRO A 112 12.48 -8.26 18.65
C PRO A 112 11.50 -7.89 19.76
N ASP A 113 11.98 -7.20 20.79
CA ASP A 113 11.12 -6.50 21.75
C ASP A 113 10.74 -5.13 21.18
N ASP A 114 9.45 -4.83 21.13
CA ASP A 114 8.88 -3.58 20.64
C ASP A 114 8.04 -2.86 21.70
N ALA A 115 8.01 -3.35 22.95
CA ALA A 115 7.15 -2.82 23.99
C ALA A 115 7.40 -1.32 24.24
N PHE A 116 8.66 -0.89 24.12
CA PHE A 116 9.07 0.50 24.28
C PHE A 116 8.60 1.43 23.15
N LEU A 117 8.04 0.92 22.05
CA LEU A 117 7.43 1.74 20.99
C LEU A 117 6.01 2.21 21.38
N THR A 118 5.40 1.56 22.37
CA THR A 118 4.09 1.94 22.90
C THR A 118 4.24 2.67 24.22
N GLY A 119 3.69 3.88 24.31
CA GLY A 119 3.80 4.72 25.50
C GLY A 119 2.94 5.98 25.38
N ASN A 120 2.94 6.80 26.43
CA ASN A 120 2.24 8.08 26.41
C ASN A 120 3.12 9.15 25.74
N TRP A 121 3.14 9.15 24.41
CA TRP A 121 3.94 10.07 23.60
C TRP A 121 3.20 11.38 23.36
N ASP A 122 3.83 12.52 23.67
CA ASP A 122 3.26 13.83 23.42
C ASP A 122 2.94 14.04 21.93
N GLU A 123 1.68 14.35 21.59
CA GLU A 123 1.24 14.55 20.20
C GLU A 123 2.00 15.70 19.52
N GLY A 124 2.31 16.77 20.26
CA GLY A 124 3.07 17.91 19.74
C GLY A 124 4.48 17.51 19.31
N ALA A 125 5.16 16.69 20.11
CA ALA A 125 6.46 16.11 19.79
C ALA A 125 6.38 15.16 18.60
N GLN A 126 5.38 14.28 18.53
CA GLN A 126 5.16 13.42 17.36
C GLN A 126 4.97 14.24 16.09
N ARG A 127 4.12 15.27 16.12
CA ARG A 127 3.90 16.15 14.97
C ARG A 127 5.16 16.90 14.56
N ALA A 128 5.90 17.47 15.51
CA ALA A 128 7.14 18.19 15.23
C ALA A 128 8.19 17.26 14.59
N PHE A 129 8.31 16.04 15.10
CA PHE A 129 9.22 15.04 14.54
C PHE A 129 8.77 14.58 13.15
N SER A 130 7.49 14.27 12.94
CA SER A 130 6.96 13.94 11.61
C SER A 130 7.25 15.05 10.60
N MET A 131 7.00 16.33 10.94
CA MET A 131 7.30 17.46 10.06
C MET A 131 8.78 17.58 9.72
N LYS A 132 9.67 17.29 10.69
CA LYS A 132 11.13 17.24 10.46
C LYS A 132 11.51 16.13 9.49
N LEU A 133 10.90 14.94 9.60
CA LEU A 133 11.13 13.85 8.65
C LEU A 133 10.66 14.23 7.24
N LEU A 134 9.47 14.84 7.12
CA LEU A 134 8.93 15.27 5.83
C LEU A 134 9.85 16.26 5.11
N ASP A 135 10.31 17.28 5.84
CA ASP A 135 11.26 18.27 5.32
C ASP A 135 12.59 17.60 4.92
N GLY A 136 13.11 16.71 5.78
CA GLY A 136 14.36 15.99 5.54
C GLY A 136 14.37 15.12 4.28
N ILE A 137 13.26 14.43 3.98
CA ILE A 137 13.15 13.59 2.77
C ILE A 137 12.79 14.39 1.50
N GLY A 138 12.49 15.69 1.64
CA GLY A 138 12.24 16.59 0.51
C GLY A 138 10.77 16.79 0.14
N PHE A 139 9.83 16.44 1.01
CA PHE A 139 8.42 16.81 0.81
C PHE A 139 8.26 18.33 0.90
N ARG A 140 7.65 18.95 -0.12
CA ARG A 140 7.55 20.41 -0.21
C ARG A 140 6.41 20.95 0.65
N LEU A 141 6.76 21.45 1.84
CA LEU A 141 5.83 22.06 2.81
C LEU A 141 5.28 23.42 2.36
N ASP A 142 5.89 24.08 1.38
CA ASP A 142 5.35 25.29 0.74
C ASP A 142 4.25 24.96 -0.30
N ARG A 143 4.11 23.68 -0.67
CA ARG A 143 3.10 23.14 -1.60
C ARG A 143 2.26 22.02 -0.96
N GLY A 144 2.23 21.97 0.37
CA GLY A 144 1.54 20.92 1.10
C GLY A 144 1.51 21.12 2.59
N ARG A 145 0.87 20.20 3.31
CA ARG A 145 0.76 20.23 4.78
C ARG A 145 0.41 18.85 5.34
N LEU A 146 0.62 18.68 6.64
CA LEU A 146 0.29 17.47 7.40
C LEU A 146 -0.79 17.75 8.46
N ASP A 147 -1.86 16.96 8.46
CA ASP A 147 -2.98 17.03 9.40
C ASP A 147 -3.27 15.70 10.10
N THR A 148 -4.24 15.69 11.00
CA THR A 148 -4.69 14.46 11.66
C THR A 148 -5.95 13.91 10.99
N ALA A 149 -5.99 12.60 10.73
CA ALA A 149 -7.20 11.88 10.32
C ALA A 149 -7.29 10.50 11.00
N PRO A 150 -8.51 9.90 11.13
CA PRO A 150 -8.65 8.55 11.67
C PRO A 150 -7.93 7.48 10.85
N HIS A 151 -7.84 7.70 9.54
CA HIS A 151 -7.08 6.89 8.58
C HIS A 151 -6.17 7.85 7.82
N PRO A 152 -4.83 7.68 7.87
CA PRO A 152 -3.91 8.43 7.03
C PRO A 152 -4.26 8.30 5.55
N PHE A 153 -4.06 9.38 4.82
CA PHE A 153 -4.20 9.45 3.37
C PHE A 153 -3.48 10.69 2.82
N CYS A 154 -3.16 10.61 1.52
CA CYS A 154 -2.69 11.70 0.70
C CYS A 154 -3.79 12.13 -0.29
N THR A 155 -3.94 13.43 -0.49
CA THR A 155 -4.85 13.98 -1.50
C THR A 155 -4.26 15.24 -2.13
N ASN A 156 -4.66 15.55 -3.36
CA ASN A 156 -4.16 16.69 -4.12
C ASN A 156 -5.33 17.51 -4.71
N PHE A 157 -5.16 18.83 -4.73
CA PHE A 157 -6.08 19.77 -5.39
C PHE A 157 -5.43 20.44 -6.62
N ALA A 158 -4.10 20.46 -6.64
CA ALA A 158 -3.23 20.87 -7.73
C ALA A 158 -1.83 20.30 -7.46
N ILE A 159 -0.92 20.35 -8.44
CA ILE A 159 0.50 20.01 -8.22
C ILE A 159 1.12 20.86 -7.09
N GLY A 160 0.60 22.08 -6.89
CA GLY A 160 0.99 23.02 -5.84
C GLY A 160 0.24 22.91 -4.50
N ASP A 161 -0.73 22.00 -4.35
CA ASP A 161 -1.49 21.79 -3.10
C ASP A 161 -1.74 20.30 -2.88
N VAL A 162 -0.78 19.64 -2.23
CA VAL A 162 -0.80 18.22 -1.88
C VAL A 162 -0.81 18.07 -0.37
N ARG A 163 -1.85 17.44 0.18
CA ARG A 163 -2.11 17.38 1.62
C ARG A 163 -2.03 15.95 2.11
N LEU A 164 -1.34 15.82 3.24
CA LEU A 164 -1.11 14.57 3.92
C LEU A 164 -1.90 14.56 5.22
N THR A 165 -2.35 13.40 5.64
CA THR A 165 -2.86 13.19 6.98
C THR A 165 -2.11 12.05 7.65
N THR A 166 -1.98 12.12 8.98
CA THR A 166 -1.40 11.06 9.79
C THR A 166 -2.27 10.84 11.03
N ARG A 167 -1.90 9.86 11.85
CA ARG A 167 -2.56 9.57 13.12
C ARG A 167 -1.52 9.50 14.23
N PHE A 168 -1.72 10.31 15.26
CA PHE A 168 -0.88 10.29 16.45
C PHE A 168 -1.52 9.35 17.48
N LEU A 169 -0.76 8.35 17.90
CA LEU A 169 -1.20 7.29 18.80
C LEU A 169 -0.14 7.05 19.88
N ASP A 170 -0.50 6.27 20.88
CA ASP A 170 0.44 5.76 21.88
C ASP A 170 1.50 4.83 21.25
N TYR A 171 1.23 4.27 20.06
CA TYR A 171 2.20 3.53 19.28
C TYR A 171 2.96 4.49 18.34
N LEU A 172 4.15 4.90 18.75
CA LEU A 172 4.97 5.92 18.06
C LEU A 172 5.21 5.66 16.56
N PRO A 173 5.48 4.41 16.12
CA PRO A 173 5.66 4.10 14.71
C PRO A 173 4.48 4.48 13.81
N SER A 174 3.26 4.55 14.35
CA SER A 174 2.07 4.92 13.56
C SER A 174 2.21 6.32 12.95
N ALA A 175 2.64 7.31 13.74
CA ALA A 175 2.82 8.67 13.25
C ALA A 175 4.02 8.79 12.32
N VAL A 176 5.13 8.11 12.64
CA VAL A 176 6.38 8.14 11.86
C VAL A 176 6.17 7.53 10.48
N PHE A 177 5.85 6.24 10.42
CA PHE A 177 5.76 5.51 9.15
C PHE A 177 4.50 5.91 8.37
N GLY A 178 3.39 6.24 9.04
CA GLY A 178 2.23 6.82 8.38
C GLY A 178 2.57 8.13 7.67
N SER A 179 3.33 9.03 8.30
CA SER A 179 3.73 10.29 7.66
C SER A 179 4.67 10.06 6.47
N LEU A 180 5.63 9.14 6.60
CA LEU A 180 6.56 8.80 5.51
C LEU A 180 5.83 8.13 4.33
N HIS A 181 4.87 7.24 4.61
CA HIS A 181 4.03 6.60 3.61
C HIS A 181 3.25 7.64 2.80
N GLU A 182 2.50 8.51 3.48
CA GLU A 182 1.73 9.55 2.80
C GLU A 182 2.62 10.57 2.10
N ALA A 183 3.81 10.84 2.61
CA ALA A 183 4.77 11.71 1.94
C ALA A 183 5.34 11.10 0.66
N GLY A 184 5.54 9.79 0.60
CA GLY A 184 5.93 9.12 -0.64
C GLY A 184 4.87 9.26 -1.74
N HIS A 185 3.61 9.09 -1.38
CA HIS A 185 2.48 9.45 -2.24
C HIS A 185 2.53 10.93 -2.64
N GLY A 186 2.66 11.83 -1.66
CA GLY A 186 2.63 13.26 -1.90
C GLY A 186 3.79 13.77 -2.77
N MET A 187 4.98 13.19 -2.64
CA MET A 187 6.15 13.54 -3.45
C MET A 187 6.00 13.07 -4.91
N TYR A 188 5.29 11.97 -5.15
CA TYR A 188 4.95 11.57 -6.52
C TYR A 188 4.03 12.61 -7.16
N GLU A 189 2.98 13.03 -6.45
CA GLU A 189 2.06 14.08 -6.91
C GLU A 189 2.78 15.42 -7.13
N GLN A 190 3.58 15.88 -6.15
CA GLN A 190 4.38 17.11 -6.22
C GLN A 190 5.47 17.08 -7.30
N GLY A 191 5.88 15.89 -7.75
CA GLY A 191 6.90 15.65 -8.77
C GLY A 191 6.36 15.65 -10.20
N SER A 192 5.05 15.84 -10.40
CA SER A 192 4.47 16.05 -11.72
C SER A 192 4.99 17.35 -12.35
N PRO A 193 5.18 17.42 -13.68
CA PRO A 193 5.57 18.67 -14.36
C PRO A 193 4.52 19.76 -14.17
N ASP A 194 4.94 20.96 -13.75
CA ASP A 194 4.03 22.10 -13.50
C ASP A 194 3.20 22.44 -14.76
N GLU A 195 3.72 22.24 -15.98
CA GLU A 195 2.98 22.47 -17.24
C GLU A 195 1.83 21.48 -17.48
N TRP A 196 1.74 20.39 -16.72
CA TRP A 196 0.66 19.41 -16.81
C TRP A 196 -0.43 19.61 -15.77
N ASP A 197 -0.30 20.61 -14.88
CA ASP A 197 -1.32 20.91 -13.89
C ASP A 197 -2.70 21.06 -14.57
N ARG A 198 -3.73 20.46 -13.94
CA ARG A 198 -5.10 20.39 -14.46
C ARG A 198 -5.28 19.67 -15.80
N THR A 199 -4.30 18.86 -16.21
CA THR A 199 -4.44 17.93 -17.33
C THR A 199 -4.47 16.49 -16.78
N PRO A 200 -5.05 15.52 -17.51
CA PRO A 200 -5.05 14.11 -17.08
C PRO A 200 -3.66 13.45 -17.19
N LEU A 201 -2.60 14.23 -17.41
CA LEU A 201 -1.23 13.73 -17.36
C LEU A 201 -0.57 13.95 -15.99
N ALA A 202 -1.07 14.89 -15.19
CA ALA A 202 -0.57 15.13 -13.84
C ALA A 202 -1.02 14.02 -12.89
N GLY A 203 -0.17 13.72 -11.91
CA GLY A 203 -0.37 12.68 -10.89
C GLY A 203 0.14 11.31 -11.30
N GLY A 204 0.01 10.37 -10.36
CA GLY A 204 0.45 8.99 -10.56
C GLY A 204 -0.29 8.26 -11.68
N VAL A 205 0.43 7.41 -12.43
CA VAL A 205 -0.12 6.67 -13.58
C VAL A 205 -1.16 5.60 -13.19
N SER A 206 -1.06 5.04 -11.99
CA SER A 206 -1.94 4.01 -11.45
C SER A 206 -1.70 3.82 -9.96
N LEU A 207 -2.57 3.06 -9.29
CA LEU A 207 -2.45 2.82 -7.86
C LEU A 207 -1.20 2.00 -7.50
N GLY A 208 -0.80 1.01 -8.30
CA GLY A 208 0.39 0.22 -8.02
C GLY A 208 1.68 1.04 -8.11
N TRP A 209 1.75 1.97 -9.07
CA TRP A 209 2.84 2.93 -9.13
C TRP A 209 2.78 3.96 -8.01
N HIS A 210 1.59 4.36 -7.58
CA HIS A 210 1.43 5.32 -6.49
C HIS A 210 1.87 4.72 -5.15
N GLU A 211 1.46 3.48 -4.89
CA GLU A 211 1.86 2.70 -3.72
C GLU A 211 3.35 2.37 -3.72
N SER A 212 3.97 2.14 -4.89
CA SER A 212 5.42 1.90 -4.90
C SER A 212 6.20 3.07 -4.33
N GLN A 213 5.72 4.30 -4.49
CA GLN A 213 6.37 5.48 -3.92
C GLN A 213 6.15 5.61 -2.43
N SER A 214 4.94 5.37 -1.92
CA SER A 214 4.71 5.36 -0.48
C SER A 214 5.56 4.29 0.20
N ARG A 215 5.67 3.10 -0.38
CA ARG A 215 6.47 1.98 0.16
C ARG A 215 7.98 2.20 0.06
N THR A 216 8.47 2.88 -0.98
CA THR A 216 9.87 3.30 -1.04
C THR A 216 10.22 4.17 0.18
N TRP A 217 9.45 5.21 0.45
CA TRP A 217 9.76 6.16 1.51
C TRP A 217 9.43 5.64 2.92
N GLU A 218 8.36 4.86 3.08
CA GLU A 218 8.00 4.22 4.34
C GLU A 218 9.00 3.13 4.74
N ASN A 219 9.19 2.15 3.85
CA ASN A 219 9.80 0.87 4.22
C ASN A 219 11.28 0.83 3.84
N ILE A 220 11.58 1.06 2.56
CA ILE A 220 12.95 0.93 2.07
C ILE A 220 13.84 2.03 2.66
N VAL A 221 13.35 3.28 2.70
CA VAL A 221 14.04 4.39 3.33
C VAL A 221 13.74 4.40 4.83
N GLY A 222 12.48 4.65 5.22
CA GLY A 222 12.10 4.93 6.60
C GLY A 222 12.37 3.81 7.61
N ARG A 223 12.31 2.54 7.19
CA ARG A 223 12.62 1.40 8.07
C ARG A 223 14.04 0.87 7.91
N SER A 224 14.91 1.52 7.13
CA SER A 224 16.31 1.15 7.00
C SER A 224 17.15 1.57 8.21
N LYS A 225 18.21 0.82 8.49
CA LYS A 225 19.19 1.19 9.52
C LYS A 225 19.92 2.49 9.19
N ALA A 226 20.21 2.74 7.90
CA ALA A 226 20.88 3.96 7.42
C ALA A 226 20.06 5.23 7.70
N PHE A 227 18.75 5.20 7.46
CA PHE A 227 17.85 6.30 7.81
C PHE A 227 17.88 6.61 9.31
N TRP A 228 17.85 5.58 10.15
CA TRP A 228 17.88 5.76 11.60
C TRP A 228 19.25 6.15 12.14
N ARG A 229 20.36 5.77 11.50
CA ARG A 229 21.68 6.35 11.84
C ARG A 229 21.69 7.87 11.74
N HIS A 230 20.90 8.45 10.84
CA HIS A 230 20.72 9.89 10.73
C HIS A 230 19.72 10.44 11.76
N PHE A 231 18.50 9.92 11.81
CA PHE A 231 17.39 10.53 12.57
C PHE A 231 17.23 10.03 14.01
N TYR A 232 17.91 8.96 14.44
CA TYR A 232 17.64 8.35 15.75
C TYR A 232 18.02 9.26 16.93
N GLY A 233 19.10 10.03 16.81
CA GLY A 233 19.47 11.02 17.82
C GLY A 233 18.39 12.09 18.01
N ASP A 234 17.75 12.52 16.91
CA ASP A 234 16.63 13.46 16.95
C ASP A 234 15.37 12.84 17.56
N LEU A 235 15.11 11.57 17.26
CA LEU A 235 14.01 10.82 17.88
C LEU A 235 14.20 10.74 19.40
N GLN A 236 15.40 10.37 19.87
CA GLN A 236 15.69 10.29 21.31
C GLN A 236 15.62 11.66 21.99
N ALA A 237 16.01 12.73 21.30
CA ALA A 237 15.85 14.09 21.81
C ALA A 237 14.38 14.51 21.94
N ALA A 238 13.52 14.13 20.98
CA ALA A 238 12.09 14.37 21.04
C ALA A 238 11.38 13.49 22.09
N PHE A 239 11.89 12.28 22.31
CA PHE A 239 11.31 11.27 23.21
C PHE A 239 12.35 10.71 24.19
N PRO A 240 12.67 11.43 25.29
CA PRO A 240 13.72 11.04 26.23
C PRO A 240 13.53 9.65 26.87
N ALA A 241 12.32 9.10 26.87
CA ALA A 241 12.08 7.73 27.34
C ALA A 241 12.79 6.65 26.49
N LEU A 242 13.21 6.99 25.26
CA LEU A 242 13.98 6.12 24.38
C LEU A 242 15.50 6.23 24.59
N ALA A 243 15.98 7.06 25.51
CA ALA A 243 17.41 7.34 25.69
C ALA A 243 18.26 6.10 26.03
N SER A 244 17.67 5.08 26.67
CA SER A 244 18.35 3.82 27.00
C SER A 244 18.26 2.75 25.91
N VAL A 245 17.49 2.98 24.87
CA VAL A 245 17.34 2.04 23.74
C VAL A 245 18.44 2.36 22.74
N ASP A 246 19.28 1.38 22.39
CA ASP A 246 20.26 1.56 21.33
C ASP A 246 19.64 1.42 19.94
N LEU A 247 20.34 1.90 18.91
CA LEU A 247 19.84 1.93 17.54
C LEU A 247 19.54 0.53 16.98
N ASP A 248 20.32 -0.50 17.34
CA ASP A 248 20.10 -1.85 16.82
C ASP A 248 18.81 -2.43 17.38
N THR A 249 18.60 -2.29 18.69
CA THR A 249 17.35 -2.65 19.36
C THR A 249 16.15 -1.93 18.74
N PHE A 250 16.25 -0.61 18.52
CA PHE A 250 15.19 0.17 17.87
C PHE A 250 14.92 -0.31 16.44
N TYR A 251 15.96 -0.52 15.63
CA TYR A 251 15.86 -0.99 14.25
C TYR A 251 15.16 -2.36 14.16
N ARG A 252 15.52 -3.30 15.04
CA ARG A 252 14.87 -4.61 15.11
C ARG A 252 13.40 -4.47 15.49
N ALA A 253 13.07 -3.60 16.44
CA ALA A 253 11.71 -3.38 16.93
C ALA A 253 10.77 -2.80 15.86
N VAL A 254 11.19 -1.76 15.12
CA VAL A 254 10.37 -1.15 14.06
C VAL A 254 10.20 -2.03 12.82
N ASN A 255 10.96 -3.12 12.75
CA ASN A 255 10.88 -4.13 11.70
C ASN A 255 10.38 -5.48 12.22
N ARG A 256 9.73 -5.50 13.39
CA ARG A 256 9.10 -6.72 13.89
C ARG A 256 8.03 -7.20 12.90
N SER A 257 8.11 -8.49 12.56
CA SER A 257 7.17 -9.23 11.74
C SER A 257 6.47 -10.31 12.56
N GLN A 258 5.15 -10.40 12.41
CA GLN A 258 4.35 -11.47 12.99
C GLN A 258 3.01 -11.59 12.26
N PRO A 259 2.43 -12.79 12.13
CA PRO A 259 1.06 -12.94 11.66
C PRO A 259 0.08 -12.14 12.52
N THR A 260 -0.67 -11.23 11.90
CA THR A 260 -1.75 -10.46 12.54
C THR A 260 -3.03 -10.55 11.71
N LEU A 261 -4.16 -10.15 12.27
CA LEU A 261 -5.45 -10.24 11.58
C LEU A 261 -5.72 -9.04 10.66
N ILE A 262 -5.25 -7.86 11.07
CA ILE A 262 -5.62 -6.56 10.50
C ILE A 262 -4.58 -6.13 9.48
N ARG A 263 -4.97 -6.11 8.20
CA ARG A 263 -4.07 -5.78 7.08
C ARG A 263 -3.35 -4.44 7.23
N VAL A 264 -4.05 -3.39 7.68
CA VAL A 264 -3.47 -2.04 7.80
C VAL A 264 -2.43 -1.93 8.92
N GLU A 265 -2.32 -2.96 9.77
CA GLU A 265 -1.34 -3.07 10.86
C GLU A 265 -0.28 -4.14 10.57
N ALA A 266 -0.37 -4.81 9.42
CA ALA A 266 0.54 -5.90 9.05
C ALA A 266 1.93 -5.37 8.66
N ASP A 267 2.95 -6.16 8.97
CA ASP A 267 4.35 -5.86 8.68
C ASP A 267 4.72 -6.14 7.20
N GLU A 268 5.94 -5.74 6.79
CA GLU A 268 6.40 -5.88 5.40
C GLU A 268 6.37 -7.31 4.86
N VAL A 269 6.56 -8.33 5.70
CA VAL A 269 6.58 -9.73 5.28
C VAL A 269 5.16 -10.26 5.09
N THR A 270 4.29 -10.00 6.07
CA THR A 270 2.94 -10.58 6.10
C THR A 270 1.93 -9.81 5.25
N TYR A 271 2.13 -8.51 5.02
CA TYR A 271 1.15 -7.64 4.36
C TYR A 271 0.67 -8.17 3.00
N ASN A 272 1.58 -8.68 2.16
CA ASN A 272 1.21 -9.19 0.83
C ASN A 272 0.34 -10.45 0.88
N LEU A 273 0.42 -11.23 1.97
CA LEU A 273 -0.44 -12.40 2.17
C LEU A 273 -1.88 -11.97 2.46
N HIS A 274 -2.09 -10.88 3.20
CA HIS A 274 -3.42 -10.29 3.39
C HIS A 274 -4.06 -9.87 2.06
N ILE A 275 -3.28 -9.26 1.17
CA ILE A 275 -3.76 -8.83 -0.15
C ILE A 275 -4.14 -10.05 -0.99
N MET A 276 -3.33 -11.10 -0.97
CA MET A 276 -3.59 -12.33 -1.73
C MET A 276 -4.91 -12.99 -1.32
N VAL A 277 -5.24 -13.04 -0.02
CA VAL A 277 -6.55 -13.54 0.44
C VAL A 277 -7.68 -12.77 -0.25
N ARG A 278 -7.62 -11.43 -0.25
CA ARG A 278 -8.66 -10.60 -0.84
C ARG A 278 -8.75 -10.84 -2.34
N TYR A 279 -7.62 -10.81 -3.04
CA TYR A 279 -7.55 -11.07 -4.47
C TYR A 279 -8.21 -12.40 -4.86
N GLU A 280 -7.93 -13.48 -4.12
CA GLU A 280 -8.51 -14.79 -4.40
C GLU A 280 -10.02 -14.86 -4.17
N LEU A 281 -10.51 -14.21 -3.12
CA LEU A 281 -11.95 -14.11 -2.86
C LEU A 281 -12.64 -13.25 -3.91
N GLU A 282 -12.06 -12.13 -4.32
CA GLU A 282 -12.66 -11.25 -5.33
C GLU A 282 -12.80 -11.93 -6.68
N LYS A 283 -11.75 -12.61 -7.16
CA LYS A 283 -11.82 -13.29 -8.46
C LYS A 283 -12.84 -14.43 -8.43
N GLY A 284 -12.91 -15.18 -7.33
CA GLY A 284 -13.89 -16.25 -7.17
C GLY A 284 -15.33 -15.75 -7.01
N MET A 285 -15.53 -14.60 -6.37
CA MET A 285 -16.86 -13.96 -6.33
C MET A 285 -17.30 -13.49 -7.72
N LEU A 286 -16.37 -12.94 -8.51
CA LEU A 286 -16.68 -12.37 -9.83
C LEU A 286 -16.95 -13.43 -10.91
N ASP A 287 -16.31 -14.61 -10.86
CA ASP A 287 -16.64 -15.73 -11.77
C ASP A 287 -17.70 -16.70 -11.23
N GLY A 288 -18.14 -16.49 -9.98
CA GLY A 288 -19.16 -17.30 -9.33
C GLY A 288 -18.66 -18.62 -8.74
N SER A 289 -17.35 -18.88 -8.73
CA SER A 289 -16.76 -20.05 -8.06
C SER A 289 -16.80 -19.95 -6.53
N ILE A 290 -16.96 -18.74 -5.98
CA ILE A 290 -17.21 -18.47 -4.56
C ILE A 290 -18.53 -17.71 -4.43
N LYS A 291 -19.49 -18.24 -3.67
CA LYS A 291 -20.71 -17.48 -3.35
C LYS A 291 -20.43 -16.47 -2.26
N VAL A 292 -21.11 -15.33 -2.31
CA VAL A 292 -21.00 -14.29 -1.27
C VAL A 292 -21.32 -14.82 0.13
N SER A 293 -22.26 -15.76 0.25
CA SER A 293 -22.59 -16.42 1.52
C SER A 293 -21.45 -17.28 2.10
N GLU A 294 -20.47 -17.67 1.29
CA GLU A 294 -19.33 -18.53 1.65
C GLU A 294 -18.07 -17.70 1.99
N VAL A 295 -18.12 -16.37 1.82
CA VAL A 295 -16.99 -15.46 2.06
C VAL A 295 -16.38 -15.60 3.47
N PRO A 296 -17.15 -15.68 4.57
CA PRO A 296 -16.57 -15.85 5.91
C PRO A 296 -15.70 -17.10 6.03
N ASP A 297 -16.20 -18.24 5.54
CA ASP A 297 -15.49 -19.52 5.63
C ASP A 297 -14.27 -19.55 4.70
N ALA A 298 -14.41 -19.06 3.47
CA ALA A 298 -13.32 -18.96 2.52
C ALA A 298 -12.20 -18.03 3.04
N TRP A 299 -12.58 -16.89 3.64
CA TRP A 299 -11.64 -15.97 4.27
C TRP A 299 -10.83 -16.65 5.37
N ASN A 300 -11.52 -17.32 6.29
CA ASN A 300 -10.90 -18.00 7.43
C ASN A 300 -9.94 -19.10 6.97
N ALA A 301 -10.34 -19.90 5.99
CA ALA A 301 -9.50 -20.95 5.41
C ALA A 301 -8.20 -20.38 4.81
N ARG A 302 -8.29 -19.27 4.06
CA ARG A 302 -7.11 -18.63 3.44
C ARG A 302 -6.21 -17.93 4.46
N TYR A 303 -6.77 -17.33 5.51
CA TYR A 303 -5.97 -16.77 6.60
C TYR A 303 -5.20 -17.86 7.35
N GLU A 304 -5.83 -19.00 7.63
CA GLU A 304 -5.14 -20.14 8.22
C GLU A 304 -4.03 -20.68 7.31
N GLU A 305 -4.32 -20.84 6.01
CA GLU A 305 -3.37 -21.34 5.03
C GLU A 305 -2.13 -20.45 4.87
N TYR A 306 -2.31 -19.12 4.77
CA TYR A 306 -1.21 -18.21 4.47
C TYR A 306 -0.54 -17.62 5.70
N LEU A 307 -1.29 -17.36 6.77
CA LEU A 307 -0.79 -16.70 7.98
C LEU A 307 -0.73 -17.62 9.20
N GLY A 308 -1.33 -18.83 9.13
CA GLY A 308 -1.36 -19.77 10.25
C GLY A 308 -2.17 -19.27 11.45
N ILE A 309 -3.14 -18.39 11.19
CA ILE A 309 -4.06 -17.83 12.18
C ILE A 309 -5.45 -17.70 11.56
N THR A 310 -6.49 -17.86 12.39
CA THR A 310 -7.88 -17.69 11.98
C THR A 310 -8.52 -16.54 12.76
N PRO A 311 -9.27 -15.61 12.11
CA PRO A 311 -10.01 -14.58 12.82
C PRO A 311 -11.03 -15.19 13.82
N PRO A 312 -11.18 -14.65 15.03
CA PRO A 312 -12.14 -15.16 16.00
C PRO A 312 -13.60 -14.83 15.63
N ASN A 313 -13.79 -13.89 14.70
CA ASN A 313 -15.08 -13.37 14.27
C ASN A 313 -14.95 -12.60 12.94
N ASP A 314 -16.07 -12.33 12.28
CA ASP A 314 -16.11 -11.66 10.97
C ASP A 314 -15.64 -10.21 11.03
N ALA A 315 -15.87 -9.52 12.16
CA ALA A 315 -15.42 -8.14 12.38
C ALA A 315 -13.90 -7.96 12.25
N ASN A 316 -13.13 -8.96 12.69
CA ASN A 316 -11.68 -9.07 12.51
C ASN A 316 -11.29 -9.96 11.32
N GLY A 317 -12.27 -10.55 10.63
CA GLY A 317 -12.13 -11.36 9.44
C GLY A 317 -12.57 -10.59 8.20
N CYS A 318 -13.51 -11.15 7.44
CA CYS A 318 -13.95 -10.61 6.15
C CYS A 318 -14.61 -9.21 6.21
N LEU A 319 -15.05 -8.73 7.37
CA LEU A 319 -15.58 -7.37 7.55
C LEU A 319 -14.50 -6.33 7.91
N GLN A 320 -13.23 -6.71 8.03
CA GLN A 320 -12.21 -5.79 8.54
C GLN A 320 -11.96 -4.57 7.65
N ASP A 321 -12.17 -4.70 6.34
CA ASP A 321 -11.90 -3.67 5.34
C ASP A 321 -13.18 -3.10 4.73
N VAL A 322 -13.16 -1.78 4.50
CA VAL A 322 -14.29 -1.03 3.92
C VAL A 322 -14.46 -1.23 2.41
N HIS A 323 -13.41 -1.68 1.71
CA HIS A 323 -13.29 -1.63 0.25
C HIS A 323 -14.50 -2.24 -0.48
N TRP A 324 -14.92 -3.45 -0.10
CA TRP A 324 -16.05 -4.12 -0.72
C TRP A 324 -17.39 -3.44 -0.43
N SER A 325 -17.54 -2.72 0.70
CA SER A 325 -18.74 -1.93 0.96
C SER A 325 -18.88 -0.73 0.00
N GLY A 326 -17.76 -0.22 -0.50
CA GLY A 326 -17.70 0.89 -1.44
C GLY A 326 -17.70 0.49 -2.92
N GLY A 327 -17.68 -0.81 -3.23
CA GLY A 327 -17.59 -1.32 -4.60
C GLY A 327 -16.17 -1.40 -5.18
N LEU A 328 -15.14 -1.38 -4.33
CA LEU A 328 -13.73 -1.41 -4.73
C LEU A 328 -13.21 -2.85 -4.89
N LEU A 329 -13.82 -3.62 -5.78
CA LEU A 329 -13.28 -4.91 -6.24
C LEU A 329 -12.18 -4.65 -7.28
N GLY A 330 -11.14 -5.48 -7.38
CA GLY A 330 -10.02 -5.25 -8.33
C GLY A 330 -8.95 -4.28 -7.85
N TYR A 331 -9.15 -3.69 -6.67
CA TYR A 331 -8.30 -2.65 -6.08
C TYR A 331 -7.12 -3.26 -5.33
N PHE A 332 -7.35 -4.25 -4.46
CA PHE A 332 -6.33 -4.72 -3.52
C PHE A 332 -4.98 -5.15 -4.13
N PRO A 333 -4.92 -5.84 -5.29
CA PRO A 333 -3.65 -6.27 -5.87
C PRO A 333 -2.65 -5.14 -6.11
N THR A 334 -3.13 -3.90 -6.30
CA THR A 334 -2.26 -2.74 -6.52
C THR A 334 -1.38 -2.44 -5.31
N TYR A 335 -1.83 -2.78 -4.09
CA TYR A 335 -0.99 -2.61 -2.91
C TYR A 335 0.25 -3.53 -2.94
N SER A 336 0.06 -4.80 -3.31
CA SER A 336 1.17 -5.76 -3.44
C SER A 336 2.08 -5.44 -4.62
N MET A 337 1.51 -4.97 -5.73
CA MET A 337 2.30 -4.44 -6.83
C MET A 337 3.19 -3.29 -6.38
N GLY A 338 2.65 -2.37 -5.56
CA GLY A 338 3.42 -1.26 -4.99
C GLY A 338 4.63 -1.74 -4.19
N ASN A 339 4.43 -2.71 -3.28
CA ASN A 339 5.53 -3.33 -2.54
C ASN A 339 6.60 -3.89 -3.48
N ILE A 340 6.23 -4.76 -4.44
CA ILE A 340 7.20 -5.39 -5.34
C ILE A 340 7.93 -4.33 -6.18
N LEU A 341 7.18 -3.43 -6.79
CA LEU A 341 7.73 -2.40 -7.68
C LEU A 341 8.65 -1.44 -6.92
N SER A 342 8.36 -1.13 -5.65
CA SER A 342 9.22 -0.25 -4.84
C SER A 342 10.65 -0.79 -4.72
N TYR A 343 10.80 -2.11 -4.50
CA TYR A 343 12.09 -2.78 -4.42
C TYR A 343 12.77 -2.94 -5.78
N GLN A 344 11.98 -3.20 -6.84
CA GLN A 344 12.52 -3.25 -8.21
C GLN A 344 13.07 -1.88 -8.65
N LEU A 345 12.35 -0.78 -8.36
CA LEU A 345 12.82 0.58 -8.64
C LEU A 345 14.05 0.93 -7.80
N TRP A 346 14.06 0.52 -6.53
CA TRP A 346 15.16 0.82 -5.64
C TRP A 346 16.48 0.13 -6.06
N GLU A 347 16.42 -1.09 -6.57
CA GLU A 347 17.61 -1.77 -7.11
C GLU A 347 18.21 -1.03 -8.32
N LEU A 348 17.37 -0.46 -9.19
CA LEU A 348 17.83 0.36 -10.31
C LEU A 348 18.39 1.70 -9.83
N LEU A 349 17.77 2.30 -8.81
CA LEU A 349 18.21 3.54 -8.20
C LEU A 349 19.60 3.37 -7.58
N GLU A 350 19.84 2.31 -6.82
CA GLU A 350 21.15 2.00 -6.27
C GLU A 350 22.19 1.71 -7.33
N ALA A 351 21.83 1.01 -8.42
CA ALA A 351 22.75 0.78 -9.53
C ALA A 351 23.20 2.09 -10.21
N ASP A 352 22.31 3.10 -10.28
CA ASP A 352 22.61 4.40 -10.88
C ASP A 352 23.34 5.36 -9.90
N LEU A 353 22.99 5.34 -8.60
CA LEU A 353 23.52 6.29 -7.61
C LEU A 353 24.71 5.76 -6.80
N GLY A 354 24.88 4.44 -6.70
CA GLY A 354 25.86 3.81 -5.84
C GLY A 354 25.37 3.65 -4.40
N ASP A 355 26.19 4.05 -3.43
CA ASP A 355 25.96 3.82 -1.99
C ASP A 355 24.87 4.74 -1.44
N THR A 356 23.62 4.28 -1.50
CA THR A 356 22.44 4.99 -0.98
C THR A 356 22.40 5.00 0.55
N GLU A 357 23.02 4.04 1.23
CA GLU A 357 23.13 4.05 2.69
C GLU A 357 23.96 5.23 3.16
N ALA A 358 25.13 5.46 2.56
CA ALA A 358 25.96 6.62 2.87
C ALA A 358 25.23 7.96 2.65
N LEU A 359 24.39 8.05 1.62
CA LEU A 359 23.55 9.23 1.37
C LEU A 359 22.54 9.43 2.50
N MET A 360 21.82 8.38 2.90
CA MET A 360 20.81 8.46 3.96
C MET A 360 21.44 8.78 5.32
N GLU A 361 22.57 8.18 5.67
CA GLU A 361 23.30 8.46 6.91
C GLU A 361 23.76 9.93 7.00
N ALA A 362 24.17 10.49 5.87
CA ALA A 362 24.54 11.90 5.77
C ALA A 362 23.34 12.86 5.75
N GLY A 363 22.10 12.35 5.75
CA GLY A 363 20.88 13.15 5.62
C GLY A 363 20.68 13.73 4.22
N ASN A 364 21.35 13.21 3.20
CA ASN A 364 21.31 13.70 1.85
C ASN A 364 20.34 12.87 0.99
N PHE A 365 19.03 13.13 1.16
CA PHE A 365 17.97 12.42 0.43
C PHE A 365 17.71 13.00 -0.98
N ALA A 366 18.28 14.16 -1.30
CA ALA A 366 18.03 14.84 -2.57
C ALA A 366 18.38 13.99 -3.81
N PRO A 367 19.53 13.29 -3.89
CA PRO A 367 19.83 12.44 -5.04
C PRO A 367 18.83 11.29 -5.25
N ILE A 368 18.31 10.72 -4.15
CA ILE A 368 17.29 9.66 -4.19
C ILE A 368 15.99 10.23 -4.78
N LEU A 369 15.53 11.36 -4.23
CA LEU A 369 14.30 12.02 -4.71
C LEU A 369 14.44 12.49 -6.16
N GLU A 370 15.58 13.07 -6.54
CA GLU A 370 15.85 13.51 -7.91
C GLU A 370 15.82 12.35 -8.90
N TRP A 371 16.38 11.19 -8.54
CA TRP A 371 16.31 10.00 -9.39
C TRP A 371 14.86 9.57 -9.61
N LEU A 372 14.06 9.49 -8.55
CA LEU A 372 12.64 9.14 -8.62
C LEU A 372 11.84 10.16 -9.44
N GLN A 373 12.12 11.45 -9.27
CA GLN A 373 11.51 12.51 -10.07
C GLN A 373 11.81 12.36 -11.56
N VAL A 374 13.07 12.09 -11.91
CA VAL A 374 13.54 11.96 -13.29
C VAL A 374 13.00 10.69 -13.95
N LYS A 375 13.02 9.56 -13.25
CA LYS A 375 12.67 8.27 -13.84
C LYS A 375 11.18 7.99 -13.78
N VAL A 376 10.51 8.44 -12.72
CA VAL A 376 9.10 8.11 -12.41
C VAL A 376 8.22 9.36 -12.40
N TYR A 377 8.46 10.35 -11.53
CA TYR A 377 7.41 11.34 -11.20
C TYR A 377 7.08 12.26 -12.37
N ARG A 378 8.10 12.75 -13.07
CA ARG A 378 7.91 13.62 -14.24
C ARG A 378 7.24 12.92 -15.43
N GLN A 379 7.07 11.59 -15.37
CA GLN A 379 6.38 10.85 -16.43
C GLN A 379 4.86 10.97 -16.28
N GLY A 380 4.35 11.21 -15.06
CA GLY A 380 2.92 11.26 -14.77
C GLY A 380 2.15 10.13 -15.46
N SER A 381 1.01 10.46 -16.06
CA SER A 381 0.23 9.51 -16.88
C SER A 381 0.59 9.51 -18.37
N LYS A 382 1.81 9.95 -18.75
CA LYS A 382 2.26 10.02 -20.15
C LYS A 382 2.34 8.65 -20.82
N TYR A 383 2.65 7.60 -20.07
CA TYR A 383 2.72 6.21 -20.55
C TYR A 383 1.73 5.37 -19.77
N PRO A 384 1.09 4.35 -20.36
CA PRO A 384 0.37 3.34 -19.59
C PRO A 384 1.31 2.64 -18.57
N PRO A 385 0.80 2.11 -17.44
CA PRO A 385 1.62 1.53 -16.38
C PRO A 385 2.62 0.48 -16.86
N GLN A 386 2.20 -0.47 -17.71
CA GLN A 386 3.08 -1.51 -18.24
C GLN A 386 4.14 -0.97 -19.22
N GLU A 387 3.80 0.08 -19.99
CA GLU A 387 4.80 0.74 -20.84
C GLU A 387 5.82 1.50 -19.97
N LEU A 388 5.37 2.11 -18.87
CA LEU A 388 6.27 2.76 -17.91
C LEU A 388 7.21 1.73 -17.25
N LEU A 389 6.71 0.54 -16.89
CA LEU A 389 7.53 -0.56 -16.38
C LEU A 389 8.63 -0.91 -17.38
N GLN A 390 8.27 -1.13 -18.65
CA GLN A 390 9.24 -1.45 -19.69
C GLN A 390 10.29 -0.34 -19.89
N ARG A 391 9.89 0.94 -19.76
CA ARG A 391 10.78 2.09 -19.95
C ARG A 391 11.73 2.34 -18.78
N VAL A 392 11.24 2.16 -17.56
CA VAL A 392 12.01 2.43 -16.34
C VAL A 392 12.82 1.21 -15.93
N CYS A 393 12.19 0.04 -15.93
CA CYS A 393 12.76 -1.21 -15.42
C CYS A 393 13.37 -2.10 -16.52
N GLY A 394 13.18 -1.76 -17.80
CA GLY A 394 13.68 -2.58 -18.91
C GLY A 394 12.90 -3.88 -19.14
N GLY A 395 11.81 -4.11 -18.40
CA GLY A 395 10.99 -5.31 -18.49
C GLY A 395 9.66 -5.18 -17.73
N GLY A 396 9.02 -6.31 -17.46
CA GLY A 396 7.80 -6.37 -16.64
C GLY A 396 8.06 -6.22 -15.14
N LEU A 397 6.99 -6.38 -14.35
CA LEU A 397 7.10 -6.46 -12.90
C LEU A 397 7.92 -7.70 -12.51
N ASP A 398 8.90 -7.52 -11.62
CA ASP A 398 9.79 -8.58 -11.16
C ASP A 398 9.80 -8.61 -9.62
N ALA A 399 9.44 -9.76 -9.04
CA ALA A 399 9.38 -9.98 -7.60
C ALA A 399 10.75 -10.30 -6.98
N GLU A 400 11.74 -10.68 -7.78
CA GLU A 400 13.04 -11.13 -7.29
C GLU A 400 13.77 -10.08 -6.42
N PRO A 401 13.82 -8.78 -6.79
CA PRO A 401 14.45 -7.76 -5.93
C PRO A 401 13.77 -7.65 -4.56
N TYR A 402 12.44 -7.71 -4.52
CA TYR A 402 11.65 -7.69 -3.29
C TYR A 402 11.97 -8.92 -2.42
N LEU A 403 11.89 -10.12 -3.00
CA LEU A 403 12.13 -11.37 -2.27
C LEU A 403 13.55 -11.44 -1.70
N ARG A 404 14.57 -11.10 -2.49
CA ARG A 404 15.96 -11.09 -2.03
C ARG A 404 16.17 -10.14 -0.85
N ARG A 405 15.66 -8.91 -0.94
CA ARG A 405 15.89 -7.90 0.12
C ARG A 405 15.09 -8.19 1.38
N ILE A 406 13.83 -8.57 1.26
CA ILE A 406 13.02 -8.96 2.42
C ILE A 406 13.65 -10.17 3.10
N ARG A 407 14.07 -11.19 2.34
CA ARG A 407 14.78 -12.34 2.92
C ARG A 407 16.04 -11.91 3.65
N ALA A 408 16.91 -11.13 3.01
CA ALA A 408 18.17 -10.68 3.63
C ALA A 408 17.95 -9.86 4.91
N LYS A 409 17.05 -8.87 4.86
CA LYS A 409 16.69 -8.00 5.99
C LYS A 409 16.17 -8.79 7.17
N TYR A 410 15.22 -9.69 6.93
CA TYR A 410 14.59 -10.46 8.01
C TYR A 410 15.45 -11.63 8.51
N SER A 411 16.33 -12.19 7.67
CA SER A 411 17.38 -13.10 8.11
C SER A 411 18.36 -12.42 9.08
N GLU A 412 18.74 -11.16 8.84
CA GLU A 412 19.55 -10.38 9.78
C GLU A 412 18.81 -10.14 11.11
N ILE A 413 17.58 -9.61 11.05
CA ILE A 413 16.82 -9.19 12.23
C ILE A 413 16.46 -10.37 13.15
N TYR A 414 16.12 -11.51 12.56
CA TYR A 414 15.69 -12.71 13.29
C TYR A 414 16.79 -13.77 13.41
N GLU A 415 18.00 -13.47 12.92
CA GLU A 415 19.15 -14.38 12.90
C GLU A 415 18.78 -15.75 12.28
N LEU A 416 18.08 -15.70 11.15
CA LEU A 416 17.72 -16.90 10.38
C LEU A 416 18.97 -17.38 9.63
N GLY A 417 19.32 -18.66 9.83
CA GLY A 417 20.58 -19.26 9.38
C GLY A 417 20.81 -19.34 7.88
#